data_AF-A0A957FJX8-F1
#
_entry.id   AF-A0A957FJX8-F1
#
_cell.length_a   1.000
_cell.length_b   1.000
_cell.length_c   1.000
_cell.angle_alpha   90.00
_cell.angle_beta   90.00
_cell.angle_gamma   90.00
#
_symmetry.space_group_name_H-M   'P 1'
#
loop_
_entity.id
_entity.type
_entity.pdbx_description
1 polymer ?
#
loop_
_entity_poly.entity_id
_entity_poly.type
_entity_poly.pdbx_seq_one_letter_code
_entity_poly.pdbx_strand_id
1 'polypeptide(L)'
;MQNTFARIHKGLAAYIALGIFVQMFLAGVWHSGIVDSPDAHVFFGLSLLLASLLALIAAAVGKLPKAIIGRTAFLFFLILLQPILIEGRRNGLPFISAFHTLNAPFIGIVSGTVMEMTRKYQVKVSEAGSASVAVGD
;
A
#
# COMPACT_ATOMS: atom_id res chain seq x y z
N MET A 1 5.91 -22.20 4.63
CA MET A 1 4.85 -21.19 4.84
C MET A 1 5.34 -19.75 4.66
N GLN A 2 6.49 -19.36 5.23
CA GLN A 2 7.02 -17.98 5.10
C GLN A 2 7.14 -17.49 3.64
N ASN A 3 7.59 -18.35 2.72
CA ASN A 3 7.69 -18.01 1.29
C ASN A 3 6.33 -17.67 0.64
N THR A 4 5.24 -18.34 1.06
CA THR A 4 3.88 -18.04 0.57
C THR A 4 3.43 -16.66 1.04
N PHE A 5 3.59 -16.36 2.33
CA PHE A 5 3.23 -15.05 2.87
C PHE A 5 4.09 -13.91 2.31
N ALA A 6 5.37 -14.14 2.06
CA ALA A 6 6.25 -13.18 1.39
C ALA A 6 5.80 -12.87 -0.05
N ARG A 7 5.32 -13.89 -0.79
CA ARG A 7 4.76 -13.72 -2.13
C ARG A 7 3.42 -12.96 -2.09
N ILE A 8 2.54 -13.31 -1.16
CA ILE A 8 1.26 -12.60 -0.94
C ILE A 8 1.53 -11.13 -0.60
N HIS A 9 2.43 -10.85 0.35
CA HIS A 9 2.83 -9.49 0.71
C HIS A 9 3.32 -8.70 -0.51
N LYS A 10 4.19 -9.28 -1.33
CA LYS A 10 4.68 -8.65 -2.55
C LYS A 10 3.56 -8.32 -3.53
N GLY A 11 2.65 -9.28 -3.76
CA GLY A 11 1.50 -9.08 -4.67
C GLY A 11 0.60 -7.95 -4.20
N LEU A 12 0.29 -7.91 -2.89
CA LEU A 12 -0.49 -6.84 -2.29
C LEU A 12 0.23 -5.49 -2.33
N ALA A 13 1.54 -5.46 -2.06
CA ALA A 13 2.34 -4.24 -2.16
C ALA A 13 2.34 -3.67 -3.59
N ALA A 14 2.46 -4.53 -4.61
CA ALA A 14 2.38 -4.13 -6.00
C ALA A 14 0.97 -3.63 -6.39
N TYR A 15 -0.08 -4.33 -5.93
CA TYR A 15 -1.46 -3.88 -6.12
C TYR A 15 -1.70 -2.50 -5.50
N ILE A 16 -1.20 -2.26 -4.28
CA ILE A 16 -1.33 -0.95 -3.63
C ILE A 16 -0.57 0.12 -4.42
N ALA A 17 0.68 -0.16 -4.81
CA ALA A 17 1.50 0.80 -5.55
C ALA A 17 0.84 1.23 -6.86
N LEU A 18 0.35 0.28 -7.67
CA LEU A 18 -0.39 0.57 -8.89
C LEU A 18 -1.74 1.23 -8.61
N GLY A 19 -2.43 0.76 -7.57
CA GLY A 19 -3.73 1.26 -7.19
C GLY A 19 -3.72 2.74 -6.79
N ILE A 20 -2.62 3.25 -6.24
CA ILE A 20 -2.49 4.69 -5.94
C ILE A 20 -2.54 5.53 -7.22
N PHE A 21 -1.94 5.08 -8.33
CA PHE A 21 -2.06 5.78 -9.62
C PHE A 21 -3.51 5.77 -10.12
N VAL A 22 -4.18 4.62 -10.01
CA VAL A 22 -5.60 4.49 -10.38
C VAL A 22 -6.48 5.39 -9.50
N GLN A 23 -6.19 5.52 -8.21
CA GLN A 23 -6.89 6.42 -7.30
C GLN A 23 -6.82 7.89 -7.74
N MET A 24 -5.63 8.35 -8.12
CA MET A 24 -5.43 9.72 -8.62
C MET A 24 -6.18 9.95 -9.93
N PHE A 25 -6.17 8.96 -10.83
CA PHE A 25 -6.94 9.00 -12.07
C PHE A 25 -8.45 9.09 -11.79
N LEU A 26 -9.00 8.22 -10.94
CA LEU A 26 -10.42 8.23 -10.61
C LEU A 26 -10.85 9.52 -9.91
N ALA A 27 -10.00 10.07 -9.04
CA ALA A 27 -10.22 11.37 -8.42
C ALA A 27 -10.29 12.49 -9.47
N GLY A 28 -9.39 12.46 -10.46
CA GLY A 28 -9.35 13.41 -11.56
C GLY A 28 -10.58 13.34 -12.46
N VAL A 29 -11.04 12.12 -12.81
CA VAL A 29 -12.26 11.91 -13.60
C VAL A 29 -13.48 12.51 -12.90
N TRP A 30 -13.63 12.29 -11.59
CA TRP A 30 -14.70 12.91 -10.82
C TRP A 30 -14.57 14.45 -10.76
N HIS A 31 -13.39 14.99 -10.46
CA HIS A 31 -13.20 16.46 -10.41
C HIS A 31 -13.38 17.14 -11.76
N SER A 32 -13.20 16.43 -12.87
CA SER A 32 -13.44 16.96 -14.22
C SER A 32 -14.93 17.07 -14.59
N GLY A 33 -15.83 16.49 -13.80
CA GLY A 33 -17.27 16.48 -14.06
C GLY A 33 -17.71 15.47 -15.12
N ILE A 34 -16.84 14.53 -15.52
CA ILE A 34 -17.18 13.44 -16.46
C ILE A 34 -18.18 12.45 -15.82
N VAL A 35 -18.10 12.27 -14.50
CA VAL A 35 -19.00 11.42 -13.71
C VAL A 35 -19.60 12.22 -12.56
N ASP A 36 -20.85 11.94 -12.23
CA ASP A 36 -21.61 12.71 -11.23
C ASP A 36 -21.26 12.33 -9.78
N SER A 37 -20.64 11.17 -9.54
CA SER A 37 -20.31 10.69 -8.20
C SER A 37 -18.86 10.20 -8.07
N PRO A 38 -18.26 10.28 -6.87
CA PRO A 38 -16.94 9.74 -6.58
C PRO A 38 -16.94 8.24 -6.27
N ASP A 39 -18.03 7.51 -6.51
CA ASP A 39 -18.24 6.16 -5.96
C ASP A 39 -17.13 5.19 -6.39
N ALA A 40 -16.71 5.23 -7.66
CA ALA A 40 -15.62 4.39 -8.14
C ALA A 40 -14.29 4.66 -7.40
N HIS A 41 -13.97 5.93 -7.16
CA HIS A 41 -12.79 6.34 -6.38
C HIS A 41 -12.89 5.81 -4.94
N VAL A 42 -14.06 5.98 -4.31
CA VAL A 42 -14.31 5.54 -2.92
C VAL A 42 -14.23 4.02 -2.79
N PHE A 43 -14.95 3.25 -3.62
CA PHE A 43 -14.95 1.79 -3.57
C PHE A 43 -13.57 1.21 -3.81
N PHE A 44 -12.85 1.72 -4.81
CA PHE A 44 -11.47 1.30 -5.06
C PHE A 44 -10.53 1.73 -3.92
N GLY A 45 -10.87 2.78 -3.15
CA GLY A 45 -10.08 3.23 -2.01
C GLY A 45 -10.19 2.26 -0.85
N LEU A 46 -11.40 1.75 -0.61
CA LEU A 46 -11.67 0.72 0.38
C LEU A 46 -10.96 -0.60 0.05
N SER A 47 -10.86 -0.97 -1.23
CA SER A 47 -10.10 -2.17 -1.61
C SER A 47 -8.60 -2.02 -1.34
N LEU A 48 -8.03 -0.82 -1.50
CA LEU A 48 -6.64 -0.54 -1.14
C LEU A 48 -6.41 -0.55 0.37
N LEU A 49 -7.36 -0.03 1.15
CA LEU A 49 -7.33 -0.13 2.61
C LEU A 49 -7.30 -1.60 3.05
N LEU A 50 -8.22 -2.42 2.53
CA LEU A 50 -8.25 -3.85 2.81
C LEU A 50 -6.94 -4.53 2.36
N ALA A 51 -6.45 -4.24 1.16
CA ALA A 51 -5.19 -4.81 0.66
C ALA A 51 -4.00 -4.45 1.55
N SER A 52 -3.94 -3.22 2.08
CA SER A 52 -2.87 -2.78 2.98
C SER A 52 -2.92 -3.46 4.35
N LEU A 53 -4.12 -3.74 4.87
CA LEU A 53 -4.30 -4.55 6.08
C LEU A 53 -3.84 -5.99 5.85
N LEU A 54 -4.27 -6.61 4.75
CA LEU A 54 -3.86 -7.96 4.38
C LEU A 54 -2.35 -8.05 4.15
N ALA A 55 -1.73 -7.01 3.57
CA ALA A 55 -0.29 -6.94 3.42
C ALA A 55 0.38 -6.92 4.79
N LEU A 56 -0.08 -6.07 5.72
CA LEU A 56 0.48 -6.01 7.07
C LEU A 56 0.39 -7.37 7.78
N ILE A 57 -0.76 -8.04 7.70
CA ILE A 57 -0.96 -9.38 8.26
C ILE A 57 0.01 -10.37 7.61
N ALA A 58 0.12 -10.38 6.28
CA ALA A 58 1.04 -11.27 5.57
C ALA A 58 2.50 -11.03 5.96
N ALA A 59 2.91 -9.77 6.16
CA ALA A 59 4.25 -9.44 6.62
C ALA A 59 4.53 -9.95 8.04
N ALA A 60 3.57 -9.77 8.94
CA ALA A 60 3.68 -10.19 10.34
C ALA A 60 3.68 -11.73 10.48
N VAL A 61 2.71 -12.41 9.87
CA VAL A 61 2.59 -13.87 9.88
C VAL A 61 3.75 -14.53 9.13
N GLY A 62 4.18 -13.94 8.01
CA GLY A 62 5.37 -14.34 7.28
C GLY A 62 6.69 -14.08 8.01
N LYS A 63 6.66 -13.39 9.17
CA LYS A 63 7.82 -12.98 9.97
C LYS A 63 8.87 -12.26 9.12
N LEU A 64 8.42 -11.38 8.22
CA LEU A 64 9.32 -10.57 7.40
C LEU A 64 10.18 -9.65 8.30
N PRO A 65 11.32 -9.14 7.79
CA PRO A 65 12.14 -8.18 8.53
C PRO A 65 11.32 -7.06 9.17
N LYS A 66 11.63 -6.71 10.43
CA LYS A 66 10.89 -5.70 11.21
C LYS A 66 10.73 -4.36 10.47
N ALA A 67 11.73 -3.98 9.66
CA ALA A 67 11.67 -2.79 8.82
C ALA A 67 10.54 -2.85 7.76
N ILE A 68 10.31 -4.01 7.14
CA ILE A 68 9.22 -4.21 6.17
C ILE A 68 7.87 -4.16 6.89
N ILE A 69 7.75 -4.83 8.05
CA ILE A 69 6.52 -4.80 8.85
C ILE A 69 6.20 -3.36 9.28
N GLY A 70 7.16 -2.64 9.86
CA GLY A 70 6.98 -1.26 10.30
C GLY A 70 6.60 -0.32 9.16
N ARG A 71 7.24 -0.44 7.99
CA ARG A 71 6.88 0.39 6.82
C ARG A 71 5.50 0.02 6.26
N THR A 72 5.14 -1.25 6.27
CA THR A 72 3.79 -1.70 5.85
C THR A 72 2.72 -1.23 6.83
N ALA A 73 3.01 -1.21 8.14
CA ALA A 73 2.11 -0.68 9.16
C ALA A 73 1.91 0.83 8.99
N PHE A 74 3.00 1.56 8.72
CA PHE A 74 2.93 2.98 8.41
C PHE A 74 2.11 3.24 7.14
N LEU A 75 2.30 2.46 6.08
CA LEU A 75 1.48 2.54 4.87
C LEU A 75 0.00 2.32 5.16
N PHE A 76 -0.35 1.27 5.91
CA PHE A 76 -1.73 1.00 6.33
C PHE A 76 -2.32 2.19 7.09
N PHE A 77 -1.57 2.75 8.05
CA PHE A 77 -1.99 3.92 8.81
C PHE A 77 -2.27 5.12 7.90
N LEU A 78 -1.39 5.43 6.94
CA LEU A 78 -1.60 6.55 6.03
C LEU A 78 -2.84 6.34 5.14
N ILE A 79 -3.11 5.12 4.67
CA ILE A 79 -4.31 4.81 3.88
C ILE A 79 -5.57 4.88 4.74
N LEU A 80 -5.53 4.36 5.98
CA LEU A 80 -6.62 4.45 6.96
C LEU A 80 -6.97 5.90 7.29
N LEU A 81 -5.98 6.80 7.27
CA LEU A 81 -6.17 8.21 7.55
C LEU A 81 -6.94 8.92 6.42
N GLN A 82 -6.94 8.42 5.18
CA GLN A 82 -7.54 9.10 4.04
C GLN A 82 -9.06 9.37 4.17
N PRO A 83 -9.91 8.38 4.55
CA PRO A 83 -11.32 8.60 4.83
C PRO A 83 -11.57 9.60 5.97
N ILE A 84 -10.69 9.61 6.97
CA ILE A 84 -10.81 10.52 8.12
C ILE A 84 -10.53 11.97 7.70
N LEU A 85 -9.50 12.17 6.88
CA LEU A 85 -9.12 13.50 6.40
C LEU A 85 -10.18 14.11 5.48
N ILE A 86 -10.79 13.30 4.61
CA ILE A 86 -11.86 13.80 3.73
C ILE A 86 -13.15 14.12 4.49
N GLU A 87 -13.44 13.41 5.57
CA GLU A 87 -14.59 13.70 6.46
C GLU A 87 -14.47 15.11 7.08
N GLY A 88 -13.24 15.62 7.25
CA GLY A 88 -13.00 17.01 7.63
C GLY A 88 -13.69 18.03 6.70
N ARG A 89 -13.78 17.73 5.39
CA ARG A 89 -14.51 18.59 4.43
C ARG A 89 -16.01 18.63 4.74
N ARG A 90 -16.61 17.50 5.08
CA ARG A 90 -18.05 17.39 5.40
C ARG A 90 -18.40 18.12 6.70
N ASN A 91 -17.45 18.17 7.63
CA ASN A 91 -17.59 18.89 8.90
C ASN A 91 -17.20 20.38 8.82
N GLY A 92 -17.01 20.94 7.62
CA GLY A 92 -16.69 22.36 7.45
C GLY A 92 -15.26 22.75 7.86
N LEU A 93 -14.33 21.79 7.88
CA LEU A 93 -12.91 21.98 8.24
C LEU A 93 -12.02 21.83 6.98
N PRO A 94 -12.00 22.82 6.06
CA PRO A 94 -11.32 22.70 4.78
C PRO A 94 -9.80 22.49 4.92
N PHE A 95 -9.19 23.06 5.95
CA PHE A 95 -7.76 22.87 6.25
C PHE A 95 -7.42 21.39 6.52
N ILE A 96 -8.27 20.67 7.25
CA ILE A 96 -8.07 19.23 7.50
C ILE A 96 -8.19 18.45 6.19
N SER A 97 -9.15 18.81 5.34
CA SER A 97 -9.34 18.15 4.05
C SER A 97 -8.17 18.36 3.08
N ALA A 98 -7.38 19.43 3.21
CA ALA A 98 -6.19 19.62 2.39
C ALA A 98 -5.13 18.54 2.66
N PHE A 99 -5.07 18.00 3.89
CA PHE A 99 -4.17 16.89 4.21
C PHE A 99 -4.56 15.61 3.48
N HIS A 100 -5.83 15.40 3.10
CA HIS A 100 -6.22 14.25 2.27
C HIS A 100 -5.43 14.25 0.95
N THR A 101 -5.46 15.39 0.26
CA THR A 101 -4.74 15.59 -1.00
C THR A 101 -3.22 15.50 -0.81
N LEU A 102 -2.66 16.08 0.25
CA LEU A 102 -1.22 16.02 0.53
C LEU A 102 -0.74 14.62 0.95
N ASN A 103 -1.56 13.83 1.64
CA ASN A 103 -1.23 12.49 2.08
C ASN A 103 -1.19 11.49 0.91
N ALA A 104 -1.95 11.73 -0.17
CA ALA A 104 -1.99 10.84 -1.33
C ALA A 104 -0.62 10.58 -2.01
N PRO A 105 0.17 11.60 -2.38
CA PRO A 105 1.52 11.38 -2.93
C PRO A 105 2.46 10.75 -1.91
N PHE A 106 2.27 11.03 -0.61
CA PHE A 106 3.08 10.43 0.45
C PHE A 106 2.84 8.92 0.58
N ILE A 107 1.58 8.47 0.47
CA ILE A 107 1.22 7.06 0.34
C ILE A 107 1.90 6.44 -0.88
N GLY A 108 1.91 7.15 -2.03
CA GLY A 108 2.62 6.74 -3.25
C GLY A 108 4.09 6.42 -3.01
N ILE A 109 4.81 7.36 -2.38
CA ILE A 109 6.23 7.20 -2.03
C ILE A 109 6.42 6.02 -1.08
N VAL A 110 5.67 5.98 0.01
CA VAL A 110 5.79 4.91 1.03
C VAL A 110 5.50 3.54 0.42
N SER A 111 4.47 3.42 -0.41
CA SER A 111 4.13 2.18 -1.12
C SER A 111 5.27 1.72 -2.03
N GLY A 112 5.87 2.63 -2.80
CA GLY A 112 7.06 2.34 -3.58
C GLY A 112 8.23 1.83 -2.73
N THR A 113 8.47 2.43 -1.56
CA THR A 113 9.52 1.94 -0.65
C THR A 113 9.23 0.54 -0.09
N VAL A 114 7.97 0.24 0.24
CA VAL A 114 7.57 -1.11 0.71
C VAL A 114 7.81 -2.14 -0.39
N MET A 115 7.39 -1.85 -1.62
CA MET A 115 7.58 -2.72 -2.77
C MET A 115 9.08 -3.00 -3.03
N GLU A 116 9.91 -1.96 -2.99
CA GLU A 116 11.35 -2.10 -3.21
C GLU A 116 12.05 -2.88 -2.09
N MET A 117 11.69 -2.64 -0.82
CA MET A 117 12.21 -3.39 0.31
C MET A 117 11.86 -4.89 0.21
N THR A 118 10.62 -5.21 -0.15
CA THR A 118 10.19 -6.60 -0.33
C THR A 118 10.90 -7.27 -1.51
N ARG A 119 11.10 -6.54 -2.62
CA ARG A 119 11.86 -7.05 -3.78
C ARG A 119 13.30 -7.40 -3.38
N LYS A 120 14.01 -6.48 -2.70
CA LYS A 120 15.38 -6.71 -2.23
C LYS A 120 15.47 -7.88 -1.26
N TYR A 121 14.51 -8.02 -0.35
CA TYR A 121 14.46 -9.16 0.58
C TYR A 121 14.34 -10.49 -0.16
N GLN A 122 13.45 -10.58 -1.15
CA GLN A 122 13.27 -11.82 -1.91
C GLN A 122 14.49 -12.21 -2.75
N VAL A 123 15.20 -11.23 -3.34
CA VAL A 123 16.45 -11.48 -4.08
C VAL A 123 17.50 -12.09 -3.14
N LYS A 124 17.71 -11.48 -1.96
CA LYS A 124 18.66 -12.01 -0.95
C LYS A 124 18.33 -13.43 -0.50
N VAL A 125 17.05 -13.73 -0.26
CA VAL A 125 16.62 -15.09 0.13
C VAL A 125 16.84 -16.09 -1.00
N SER A 126 16.60 -15.69 -2.26
CA SER A 126 16.84 -16.54 -3.43
C SER A 126 18.33 -16.84 -3.63
N GLU A 127 19.19 -15.82 -3.51
CA GLU A 127 20.65 -15.97 -3.62
C GLU A 127 21.20 -16.90 -2.55
N ALA A 128 20.79 -16.72 -1.29
CA ALA A 128 21.20 -17.57 -0.18
C ALA A 128 20.79 -19.04 -0.38
N GLY A 129 19.58 -19.30 -0.89
CA GLY A 129 19.14 -20.65 -1.21
C GLY A 129 19.89 -21.27 -2.39
N SER A 130 20.24 -20.48 -3.41
CA SER A 130 21.05 -20.97 -4.54
C SER A 130 22.49 -21.29 -4.14
N ALA A 131 23.07 -20.53 -3.22
CA ALA A 131 24.40 -20.77 -2.70
C ALA A 131 24.45 -22.05 -1.85
N SER A 132 23.43 -22.35 -1.04
CA SER A 132 23.40 -23.60 -0.27
C SER A 132 23.30 -24.84 -1.16
N VAL A 133 22.54 -24.76 -2.26
CA VAL A 133 22.42 -25.85 -3.24
C VAL A 133 23.73 -26.07 -4.00
N ALA A 134 24.50 -25.00 -4.28
CA ALA A 134 25.76 -25.08 -5.01
C ALA A 134 26.94 -25.63 -4.17
N VAL A 135 26.88 -25.52 -2.84
CA VAL A 135 27.96 -25.96 -1.94
C VAL A 135 27.82 -27.44 -1.54
N GLY A 136 26.68 -28.07 -1.82
CA GLY A 136 26.44 -29.50 -1.60
C GLY A 136 26.28 -29.83 -0.12
N ASP A 137 25.08 -30.32 0.23
CA ASP A 137 24.91 -31.19 1.40
C ASP A 137 25.54 -32.56 1.12
#